data_AF-A0A9N8PVR2-F1
#
_entry.id   AF-A0A9N8PVR2-F1
#
_cell.length_a   1.000
_cell.length_b   1.000
_cell.length_c   1.000
_cell.angle_alpha   90.00
_cell.angle_beta   90.00
_cell.angle_gamma   90.00
#
_symmetry.space_group_name_H-M   'P 1'
#
loop_
_entity.id
_entity.type
_entity.pdbx_description
1 polymer ?
#
loop_
_entity_poly.entity_id
_entity_poly.type
_entity_poly.pdbx_seq_one_letter_code
_entity_poly.pdbx_strand_id
1 'polypeptide(L)'
;MGGQALPWEYDPELEGKLNTKPSEKFPPIQPPIAEPPSHHERQLVSHYRTLRARIHDGPFYAILDSSARVHKSGRKSPPTAHYDPFESMPTYSQRYTKKKNTLPKLSSRPFVKSFFPEELWAIVEP
;
A
#
# COMPACT_ATOMS: atom_id res chain seq x y z
N MET A 1 19.03 -21.43 61.32
CA MET A 1 19.77 -22.50 60.61
C MET A 1 18.76 -23.54 60.13
N GLY A 2 18.77 -23.90 58.85
CA GLY A 2 18.17 -25.15 58.37
C GLY A 2 16.89 -25.04 57.54
N GLY A 3 17.01 -24.66 56.27
CA GLY A 3 16.06 -25.10 55.25
C GLY A 3 16.48 -26.49 54.77
N GLN A 4 15.54 -27.44 54.71
CA GLN A 4 15.81 -28.79 54.22
C GLN A 4 16.36 -28.75 52.79
N ALA A 5 17.51 -29.39 52.56
CA ALA A 5 18.09 -29.56 51.24
C ALA A 5 17.17 -30.45 50.40
N LEU A 6 16.81 -29.98 49.21
CA LEU A 6 16.01 -30.73 48.25
C LEU A 6 16.85 -31.92 47.71
N PRO A 7 16.25 -33.10 47.46
CA PRO A 7 16.97 -34.35 47.18
C PRO A 7 17.58 -34.46 45.78
N TRP A 8 17.36 -33.47 44.92
CA TRP A 8 18.09 -33.36 43.66
C TRP A 8 19.31 -32.46 43.90
N GLU A 9 20.48 -33.07 43.76
CA GLU A 9 21.76 -32.38 43.81
C GLU A 9 21.75 -31.27 42.76
N TYR A 10 22.02 -30.03 43.20
CA TYR A 10 22.19 -28.90 42.29
C TYR A 10 23.49 -29.15 41.52
N ASP A 11 23.39 -29.72 40.32
CA ASP A 11 24.53 -29.96 39.44
C ASP A 11 24.82 -28.69 38.63
N PRO A 12 25.88 -27.92 38.98
CA PRO A 12 26.23 -26.70 38.28
C PRO A 12 26.65 -26.94 36.82
N GLU A 13 26.96 -28.18 36.41
CA GLU A 13 27.18 -28.50 34.99
C GLU A 13 25.88 -28.52 34.17
N LEU A 14 24.74 -28.80 34.80
CA LEU A 14 23.46 -28.97 34.10
C LEU A 14 22.82 -27.61 33.78
N GLU A 15 23.01 -26.61 34.63
CA GLU A 15 22.53 -25.23 34.39
C GLU A 15 23.16 -24.57 33.17
N GLY A 16 24.43 -24.87 32.87
CA GLY A 16 25.10 -24.35 31.66
C GLY A 16 24.60 -24.96 30.35
N LYS A 17 23.95 -26.14 30.41
CA LYS A 17 23.48 -26.91 29.25
C LYS A 17 21.98 -26.68 28.98
N LEU A 18 21.21 -26.27 29.98
CA LEU A 18 19.78 -26.00 29.87
C LEU A 18 19.52 -24.56 29.40
N ASN A 19 19.40 -24.38 28.09
CA ASN A 19 18.93 -23.13 27.50
C ASN A 19 17.41 -22.97 27.75
N THR A 20 17.04 -22.44 28.92
CA THR A 20 15.64 -22.17 29.33
C THR A 20 14.99 -21.01 28.57
N LYS A 21 15.77 -20.24 27.80
CA LYS A 21 15.26 -19.14 26.98
C LYS A 21 14.59 -19.69 25.71
N PRO A 22 13.37 -19.25 25.36
CA PRO A 22 12.77 -19.57 24.07
C PRO A 22 13.72 -19.19 22.93
N SER A 23 13.80 -20.04 21.89
CA SER A 23 14.60 -19.73 20.71
C SER A 23 14.14 -18.43 20.07
N GLU A 24 15.08 -17.63 19.58
CA GLU A 24 14.77 -16.40 18.86
C GLU A 24 13.94 -16.72 17.60
N LYS A 25 12.88 -15.93 17.36
CA LYS A 25 12.00 -16.11 16.19
C LYS A 25 12.70 -15.84 14.86
N PHE A 26 13.74 -15.00 14.90
CA PHE A 26 14.52 -14.60 13.74
C PHE A 26 16.00 -14.73 14.09
N PRO A 27 16.60 -15.93 13.91
CA PRO A 27 18.02 -16.09 14.10
C PRO A 27 18.78 -15.14 13.15
N PRO A 28 19.99 -14.68 13.53
CA PRO A 28 20.79 -13.79 12.69
C PRO A 28 21.25 -14.52 11.43
N ILE A 29 20.48 -14.42 10.36
CA ILE A 29 20.81 -14.90 9.02
C ILE A 29 21.48 -13.73 8.28
N GLN A 30 22.62 -13.98 7.64
CA GLN A 30 23.21 -12.96 6.75
C GLN A 30 22.26 -12.74 5.57
N PRO A 31 21.77 -11.50 5.34
CA PRO A 31 20.85 -11.25 4.25
C PRO A 31 21.57 -11.46 2.91
N PRO A 32 20.91 -12.02 1.88
CA PRO A 32 21.49 -12.07 0.55
C PRO A 32 21.69 -10.64 0.04
N ILE A 33 22.94 -10.30 -0.32
CA ILE A 33 23.28 -9.01 -0.93
C ILE A 33 23.10 -9.17 -2.44
N ALA A 34 22.17 -8.42 -3.01
CA ALA A 34 21.98 -8.41 -4.46
C ALA A 34 23.14 -7.68 -5.16
N GLU A 35 23.50 -8.16 -6.35
CA GLU A 35 24.46 -7.49 -7.21
C GLU A 35 23.94 -6.12 -7.67
N PRO A 36 24.84 -5.13 -7.90
CA PRO A 36 24.43 -3.85 -8.42
C PRO A 36 23.82 -4.02 -9.83
N PRO A 37 22.76 -3.28 -10.17
CA PRO A 37 22.05 -3.49 -11.43
C PRO A 37 22.93 -3.13 -12.63
N SER A 38 22.85 -3.98 -13.66
CA SER A 38 23.44 -3.74 -14.97
C SER A 38 22.83 -2.48 -15.63
N HIS A 39 23.55 -1.90 -16.58
CA HIS A 39 23.07 -0.73 -17.31
C HIS A 39 21.71 -0.98 -17.97
N HIS A 40 21.52 -2.17 -18.54
CA HIS A 40 20.26 -2.55 -19.20
C HIS A 40 19.09 -2.59 -18.19
N GLU A 41 19.30 -3.19 -17.03
CA GLU A 41 18.29 -3.26 -15.97
C GLU A 41 17.91 -1.87 -15.47
N ARG A 42 18.87 -0.95 -15.34
CA ARG A 42 18.59 0.44 -14.98
C ARG A 42 17.70 1.13 -16.02
N GLN A 43 17.96 0.90 -17.31
CA GLN A 43 17.12 1.44 -18.39
C GLN A 43 15.70 0.87 -18.33
N LEU A 44 15.56 -0.45 -18.11
CA LEU A 44 14.26 -1.10 -17.99
C LEU A 44 13.47 -0.55 -16.79
N VAL A 45 14.12 -0.41 -15.63
CA VAL A 45 13.50 0.17 -14.43
C VAL A 45 13.08 1.62 -14.68
N SER A 46 13.92 2.41 -15.35
CA SER A 46 13.59 3.79 -15.73
C SER A 46 12.34 3.82 -16.62
N HIS A 47 12.34 3.01 -17.69
CA HIS A 47 11.20 2.91 -18.60
C HIS A 47 9.92 2.47 -17.89
N TYR A 48 9.98 1.46 -17.03
CA TYR A 48 8.86 0.98 -16.24
C TYR A 48 8.29 2.08 -15.33
N ARG A 49 9.16 2.83 -14.64
CA ARG A 49 8.74 3.94 -13.78
C ARG A 49 8.06 5.05 -14.58
N THR A 50 8.61 5.41 -15.73
CA THR A 50 8.02 6.41 -16.64
C THR A 50 6.67 5.96 -17.16
N LEU A 51 6.55 4.71 -17.61
CA LEU A 51 5.29 4.15 -18.09
C LEU A 51 4.23 4.19 -16.99
N ARG A 52 4.59 3.73 -15.79
CA ARG A 52 3.67 3.74 -14.64
C ARG A 52 3.23 5.16 -14.27
N ALA A 53 4.14 6.13 -14.30
CA ALA A 53 3.80 7.53 -14.09
C ALA A 53 2.82 8.04 -15.15
N ARG A 54 3.05 7.74 -16.44
CA ARG A 54 2.14 8.13 -17.53
C ARG A 54 0.74 7.51 -17.42
N ILE A 55 0.66 6.25 -16.98
CA ILE A 55 -0.64 5.60 -16.72
C ILE A 55 -1.36 6.35 -15.59
N HIS A 56 -0.69 6.60 -14.47
CA HIS A 56 -1.29 7.25 -13.31
C HIS A 56 -1.62 8.73 -13.51
N ASP A 57 -0.86 9.44 -14.34
CA ASP A 57 -1.13 10.82 -14.75
C ASP A 57 -2.12 10.90 -15.94
N GLY A 58 -2.56 9.75 -16.47
CA GLY A 58 -3.46 9.66 -17.62
C GLY A 58 -4.93 9.92 -17.28
N PRO A 59 -5.76 10.26 -18.29
CA PRO A 59 -7.18 10.61 -18.08
C PRO A 59 -8.04 9.44 -17.60
N PHE A 60 -7.61 8.20 -17.86
CA PHE A 60 -8.33 6.99 -17.46
C PHE A 60 -8.01 6.53 -16.04
N TYR A 61 -6.97 7.08 -15.41
CA TYR A 61 -6.62 6.70 -14.04
C TYR A 61 -7.49 7.47 -13.04
N ALA A 62 -8.31 6.72 -12.33
CA ALA A 62 -9.16 7.22 -11.26
C ALA A 62 -8.88 6.42 -9.99
N ILE A 63 -8.72 7.13 -8.87
CA ILE A 63 -8.58 6.51 -7.56
C ILE A 63 -9.97 6.51 -6.93
N LEU A 64 -10.49 5.31 -6.65
CA LEU A 64 -11.74 5.19 -5.92
C LEU A 64 -11.59 5.86 -4.56
N ASP A 65 -12.54 6.73 -4.24
CA ASP A 65 -12.61 7.30 -2.91
C ASP A 65 -12.81 6.17 -1.88
N SER A 66 -12.25 6.32 -0.70
CA SER A 66 -12.38 5.30 0.36
C SER A 66 -13.85 5.14 0.78
N SER A 67 -14.67 6.17 0.59
CA SER A 67 -16.13 6.14 0.76
C SER A 67 -16.87 5.34 -0.32
N ALA A 68 -16.25 5.09 -1.48
CA ALA A 68 -16.83 4.33 -2.59
C ALA A 68 -16.74 2.81 -2.37
N ARG A 69 -16.05 2.35 -1.31
CA ARG A 69 -16.08 0.93 -0.92
C ARG A 69 -17.49 0.55 -0.49
N VAL A 70 -18.15 -0.26 -1.32
CA VAL A 70 -19.43 -0.87 -0.99
C VAL A 70 -19.18 -1.91 0.10
N HIS A 71 -19.53 -1.59 1.35
CA HIS A 71 -19.58 -2.59 2.41
C HIS A 71 -20.74 -3.55 2.13
N LYS A 72 -20.56 -4.84 2.47
CA LYS A 72 -21.56 -5.91 2.32
C LYS A 72 -22.92 -5.58 2.97
N SER A 73 -22.95 -4.65 3.92
CA SER A 73 -24.14 -4.19 4.63
C SER A 73 -24.91 -3.06 3.94
N GLY A 74 -24.47 -2.58 2.77
CA GLY A 74 -25.10 -1.46 2.05
C GLY A 74 -25.00 -0.09 2.76
N ARG A 75 -24.39 -0.04 3.95
CA ARG A 75 -24.17 1.19 4.70
C ARG A 75 -22.90 1.86 4.19
N LYS A 76 -23.04 3.07 3.64
CA LYS A 76 -21.91 3.93 3.29
C LYS A 76 -21.14 4.28 4.57
N SER A 77 -19.82 4.16 4.55
CA SER A 77 -18.98 4.64 5.65
C SER A 77 -19.19 6.16 5.80
N PRO A 78 -19.41 6.70 7.00
CA PRO A 78 -19.53 8.15 7.17
C PRO A 78 -18.23 8.84 6.71
N PRO A 79 -18.31 10.06 6.15
CA PRO A 79 -17.15 10.78 5.62
C PRO A 79 -16.09 11.06 6.70
N THR A 80 -16.49 11.10 7.97
CA THR A 80 -15.61 11.26 9.13
C THR A 80 -14.77 10.02 9.45
N ALA A 81 -15.12 8.84 8.91
CA ALA A 81 -14.38 7.61 9.15
C ALA A 81 -13.01 7.57 8.45
N HIS A 82 -12.77 8.46 7.48
CA HIS A 82 -11.56 8.48 6.65
C HIS A 82 -10.63 9.67 6.96
N TYR A 83 -10.69 10.20 8.19
CA TYR A 83 -9.81 11.27 8.62
C TYR A 83 -8.37 10.76 8.74
N ASP A 84 -7.50 11.17 7.82
CA ASP A 84 -6.06 10.93 7.91
C ASP A 84 -5.43 11.96 8.86
N PRO A 85 -4.88 11.57 10.02
CA PRO A 85 -4.35 12.52 10.99
C PRO A 85 -3.13 13.33 10.49
N PHE A 86 -2.53 12.94 9.37
CA PHE A 86 -1.36 13.62 8.81
C PHE A 86 -1.70 14.59 7.67
N GLU A 87 -2.67 14.23 6.83
CA GLU A 87 -2.97 14.97 5.60
C GLU A 87 -4.29 15.74 5.64
N SER A 88 -5.15 15.49 6.63
CA SER A 88 -6.48 16.11 6.71
C SER A 88 -6.49 17.55 7.23
N MET A 89 -5.42 18.00 7.88
CA MET A 89 -5.29 19.38 8.38
C MET A 89 -4.91 20.33 7.23
N PRO A 90 -5.74 21.33 6.90
CA PRO A 90 -5.52 22.18 5.74
C PRO A 90 -4.24 23.01 5.90
N THR A 91 -3.24 22.70 5.10
CA THR A 91 -1.95 23.40 5.08
C THR A 91 -1.74 24.09 3.73
N TYR A 92 -1.09 25.25 3.69
CA TYR A 92 -0.85 25.99 2.44
C TYR A 92 -0.13 25.15 1.37
N SER A 93 0.77 24.25 1.79
CA SER A 93 1.48 23.30 0.92
C SER A 93 0.55 22.39 0.11
N GLN A 94 -0.66 22.11 0.60
CA GLN A 94 -1.64 21.27 -0.09
C GLN A 94 -2.15 21.89 -1.40
N ARG A 95 -1.96 23.20 -1.62
CA ARG A 95 -2.27 23.83 -2.91
C ARG A 95 -1.38 23.31 -4.05
N TYR A 96 -0.19 22.80 -3.72
CA TYR A 96 0.78 22.29 -4.68
C TYR A 96 0.75 20.77 -4.82
N THR A 97 -0.07 20.06 -4.03
CA THR A 97 -0.18 18.60 -4.16
C THR A 97 -1.01 18.23 -5.39
N LYS A 98 -0.65 17.10 -6.01
CA LYS A 98 -1.40 16.56 -7.15
C LYS A 98 -2.81 16.17 -6.67
N LYS A 99 -3.84 16.78 -7.26
CA LYS A 99 -5.25 16.41 -7.01
C LYS A 99 -5.52 14.99 -7.51
N LYS A 100 -6.03 14.13 -6.63
CA LYS A 100 -6.50 12.79 -6.99
C LYS A 100 -7.84 12.92 -7.70
N ASN A 101 -8.00 12.28 -8.86
CA ASN A 101 -9.27 12.28 -9.58
C ASN A 101 -10.08 11.05 -9.14
N THR A 102 -11.27 11.28 -8.59
CA THR A 102 -12.22 10.20 -8.26
C THR A 102 -12.91 9.63 -9.49
N LEU A 103 -13.06 10.45 -10.54
CA LEU A 103 -13.63 10.08 -11.83
C LEU A 103 -12.64 10.33 -12.96
N PRO A 104 -12.61 9.47 -14.00
CA PRO A 104 -11.76 9.68 -15.16
C PRO A 104 -12.17 10.92 -15.95
N LYS A 105 -11.20 11.66 -16.47
CA LYS A 105 -11.43 12.89 -17.26
C LYS A 105 -11.61 12.53 -18.72
N LEU A 106 -12.84 12.18 -19.10
CA LEU A 106 -13.16 11.73 -20.45
C LEU A 106 -13.59 12.87 -21.40
N SER A 107 -13.83 14.08 -20.90
CA SER A 107 -14.37 15.20 -21.69
C SER A 107 -13.45 15.71 -22.80
N SER A 108 -12.14 15.50 -22.71
CA SER A 108 -11.17 15.93 -23.72
C SER A 108 -10.92 14.90 -24.82
N ARG A 109 -11.61 13.75 -24.79
CA ARG A 109 -11.42 12.66 -25.76
C ARG A 109 -12.54 12.67 -26.79
N PRO A 110 -12.24 12.41 -28.08
CA PRO A 110 -13.27 12.20 -29.08
C PRO A 110 -14.00 10.90 -28.76
N PHE A 111 -15.32 10.97 -28.64
CA PHE A 111 -16.19 9.82 -28.50
C PHE A 111 -16.70 9.40 -29.86
N VAL A 112 -16.63 8.11 -30.18
CA VAL A 112 -17.23 7.59 -31.42
C VAL A 112 -18.69 7.25 -31.12
N LYS A 113 -19.60 7.97 -31.78
CA LYS A 113 -21.06 7.88 -31.62
C LYS A 113 -21.62 6.45 -31.71
N SER A 114 -21.07 5.63 -32.60
CA SER A 114 -21.53 4.25 -32.84
C SER A 114 -21.39 3.30 -31.64
N PHE A 115 -20.58 3.65 -30.63
CA PHE A 115 -20.45 2.83 -29.42
C PHE A 115 -21.48 3.15 -28.34
N PHE A 116 -22.29 4.19 -28.53
CA PHE A 116 -23.33 4.59 -27.60
C PHE A 116 -24.72 4.21 -28.14
N PRO A 117 -25.69 3.91 -27.26
CA PRO A 117 -27.09 3.79 -27.64
C PRO A 117 -27.60 5.04 -28.37
N GLU A 118 -28.55 4.85 -29.29
CA GLU A 118 -29.10 5.93 -30.13
C GLU A 118 -29.66 7.11 -29.33
N GLU A 119 -30.25 6.83 -28.16
CA GLU A 119 -30.80 7.84 -27.25
C GLU A 119 -29.75 8.86 -26.75
N LEU A 120 -28.47 8.48 -26.71
CA LEU A 120 -27.38 9.32 -26.21
C LEU A 120 -26.64 10.07 -27.32
N TRP A 121 -26.97 9.82 -28.58
CA TRP A 121 -26.27 10.40 -29.73
C TRP A 121 -26.34 11.93 -29.80
N ALA A 122 -27.47 12.53 -29.39
CA ALA A 122 -27.65 13.97 -29.35
C ALA A 122 -26.82 14.68 -28.25
N ILE A 123 -26.35 13.92 -27.26
CA ILE A 123 -25.56 14.46 -26.13
C ILE A 123 -24.06 14.37 -26.42
N VAL A 124 -23.62 13.33 -27.14
CA VAL A 124 -22.21 13.06 -27.43
C VAL A 124 -21.65 14.01 -28.50
N GLU A 125 -22.46 14.35 -29.50
CA GLU A 125 -22.15 15.34 -30.55
C GLU A 125 -23.34 16.32 -30.65
N PRO A 126 -23.34 17.41 -29.86
CA PRO A 126 -24.34 18.47 -30.00
C PRO A 126 -24.14 19.29 -31.28
#